data_AF-A0A4Q3V0G2-F1
#
_entry.id   AF-A0A4Q3V0G2-F1
#
_cell.length_a   1.000
_cell.length_b   1.000
_cell.length_c   1.000
_cell.angle_alpha   90.00
_cell.angle_beta   90.00
_cell.angle_gamma   90.00
#
_symmetry.space_group_name_H-M   'P 1'
#
loop_
_entity.id
_entity.type
_entity.pdbx_description
1 polymer ?
#
loop_
_entity_poly.entity_id
_entity_poly.type
_entity_poly.pdbx_seq_one_letter_code
_entity_poly.pdbx_strand_id
1 'polypeptide(L)'
;MNDLSSKLTDRDHPLRIHLIGVAGSGMSGLALLLMGMGHRVSGSDRVTSGETERMQKLGLEFSSPHTAEAVQGADVVVYSSAIRPENPAYAAAEAAGVPVIRRAECLAAILHTRKGIVVSGTHGKTTTSSMVAHALREGGLQPSHYVGAEIPVLGANARWSEDGEWMVAEGDESDGTLALYRPACSIILNIEAEHLDHYKDLEEIKAVFETLVSQTSGPVVYCKECAVATEVATKSDQAVSYGWSGADYTAAEIRELRGATAFTVVRNGEILGDVELGIPGRHNVLNALAAIATADKLGADFRLVSRALNTFAGAKRRFETKYLSQRLRIVDDYGHHPTELAATLQTARSLKPGRVVVLFQPHRYTRTQALADDFGKVLQAADKVFVTDVYPASELPIPGVTGATIVDAAKRQGDGDVVSLPSLATAHHVIGNFLEPGDLLITLGAGNVHEAGTRIANDLKVLEEILRLAPRDEIDAKLYEPMRRHTTMLVGGPAQFWIEPHSFEAFAA
;
A
#
# COMPACT_ATOMS: atom_id res chain seq x y z
N MET A 1 27.86 -3.13 12.64
CA MET A 1 26.48 -3.67 12.80
C MET A 1 26.29 -4.36 14.14
N ASN A 2 27.03 -5.43 14.50
CA ASN A 2 26.83 -6.13 15.78
C ASN A 2 26.86 -5.23 17.03
N ASP A 3 27.75 -4.22 17.06
CA ASP A 3 27.82 -3.24 18.16
C ASP A 3 26.57 -2.33 18.26
N LEU A 4 25.99 -1.94 17.12
CA LEU A 4 24.77 -1.14 17.12
C LEU A 4 23.58 -1.99 17.57
N SER A 5 23.45 -3.23 17.09
CA SER A 5 22.39 -4.14 17.53
C SER A 5 22.40 -4.36 19.05
N SER A 6 23.59 -4.54 19.65
CA SER A 6 23.70 -4.67 21.12
C SER A 6 23.31 -3.41 21.87
N LYS A 7 23.64 -2.22 21.34
CA LYS A 7 23.25 -0.94 21.94
C LYS A 7 21.75 -0.69 21.81
N LEU A 8 21.14 -1.11 20.70
CA LEU A 8 19.70 -1.01 20.48
C LEU A 8 18.88 -1.89 21.44
N THR A 9 19.47 -2.95 22.01
CA THR A 9 18.79 -3.78 23.01
C THR A 9 19.05 -3.33 24.46
N ASP A 10 19.95 -2.37 24.69
CA ASP A 10 20.21 -1.82 26.03
C ASP A 10 19.15 -0.77 26.38
N ARG A 11 18.28 -1.12 27.33
CA ARG A 11 17.18 -0.26 27.79
C ARG A 11 17.59 0.73 28.86
N ASP A 12 18.64 0.45 29.59
CA ASP A 12 19.10 1.31 30.66
C ASP A 12 19.82 2.54 30.08
N HIS A 13 20.31 2.42 28.83
CA HIS A 13 21.01 3.49 28.11
C HIS A 13 20.37 3.77 26.73
N PRO A 14 19.18 4.40 26.69
CA PRO A 14 18.52 4.69 25.42
C PRO A 14 19.33 5.67 24.57
N LEU A 15 19.64 5.26 23.35
CA LEU A 15 20.34 6.09 22.36
C LEU A 15 19.53 7.31 21.93
N ARG A 16 20.25 8.37 21.55
CA ARG A 16 19.75 9.55 20.82
C ARG A 16 20.04 9.36 19.34
N ILE A 17 19.01 9.08 18.54
CA ILE A 17 19.16 8.75 17.12
C ILE A 17 18.52 9.84 16.28
N HIS A 18 19.27 10.40 15.33
CA HIS A 18 18.75 11.41 14.40
C HIS A 18 18.56 10.83 12.99
N LEU A 19 17.37 10.98 12.41
CA LEU A 19 17.04 10.52 11.05
C LEU A 19 16.98 11.70 10.06
N ILE A 20 17.87 11.71 9.07
CA ILE A 20 17.86 12.70 7.98
C ILE A 20 16.98 12.18 6.83
N GLY A 21 15.94 12.93 6.49
CA GLY A 21 14.91 12.54 5.52
C GLY A 21 13.82 11.67 6.15
N VAL A 22 13.43 11.97 7.39
CA VAL A 22 12.53 11.13 8.20
C VAL A 22 11.12 11.01 7.63
N ALA A 23 10.68 11.92 6.74
CA ALA A 23 9.35 11.86 6.14
C ALA A 23 9.21 10.77 5.07
N GLY A 24 10.32 10.19 4.58
CA GLY A 24 10.27 9.07 3.64
C GLY A 24 9.66 7.81 4.26
N SER A 25 8.94 7.00 3.48
CA SER A 25 8.26 5.79 3.98
C SER A 25 9.22 4.83 4.69
N GLY A 26 10.41 4.59 4.14
CA GLY A 26 11.40 3.73 4.80
C GLY A 26 12.00 4.35 6.08
N MET A 27 12.22 5.66 6.11
CA MET A 27 12.82 6.33 7.26
C MET A 27 11.82 6.50 8.42
N SER A 28 10.57 6.85 8.12
CA SER A 28 9.48 6.90 9.11
C SER A 28 9.27 5.53 9.77
N GLY A 29 9.33 4.44 9.01
CA GLY A 29 9.28 3.09 9.55
C GLY A 29 10.40 2.80 10.57
N LEU A 30 11.64 3.23 10.28
CA LEU A 30 12.76 3.11 11.22
C LEU A 30 12.53 3.97 12.48
N ALA A 31 12.07 5.21 12.32
CA ALA A 31 11.76 6.08 13.45
C ALA A 31 10.72 5.43 14.38
N LEU A 32 9.65 4.85 13.84
CA LEU A 32 8.62 4.16 14.60
C LEU A 32 9.17 2.96 15.38
N LEU A 33 10.05 2.15 14.76
CA LEU A 33 10.69 1.02 15.42
C LEU A 33 11.60 1.49 16.56
N LEU A 34 12.48 2.45 16.30
CA LEU A 34 13.44 2.96 17.28
C LEU A 34 12.75 3.64 18.48
N MET A 35 11.67 4.40 18.23
CA MET A 35 10.83 4.95 19.31
C MET A 35 10.15 3.83 20.10
N GLY A 36 9.62 2.81 19.41
CA GLY A 36 9.02 1.64 20.04
C GLY A 36 10.00 0.83 20.89
N MET A 37 11.28 0.82 20.51
CA MET A 37 12.37 0.22 21.30
C MET A 37 12.78 1.05 22.52
N GLY A 38 12.24 2.28 22.68
CA GLY A 38 12.48 3.15 23.83
C GLY A 38 13.60 4.18 23.62
N HIS A 39 14.12 4.33 22.41
CA HIS A 39 15.16 5.32 22.12
C HIS A 39 14.61 6.73 21.95
N ARG A 40 15.48 7.74 22.13
CA ARG A 40 15.15 9.14 21.85
C ARG A 40 15.38 9.40 20.38
N VAL A 41 14.30 9.57 19.64
CA VAL A 41 14.36 9.71 18.18
C VAL A 41 14.06 11.14 17.77
N SER A 42 14.98 11.71 17.01
CA SER A 42 14.81 12.99 16.34
C SER A 42 14.91 12.79 14.82
N GLY A 43 14.41 13.74 14.04
CA GLY A 43 14.56 13.67 12.59
C GLY A 43 14.35 15.00 11.90
N SER A 44 14.91 15.13 10.70
CA SER A 44 14.77 16.33 9.90
C SER A 44 14.33 16.01 8.48
N ASP A 45 13.54 16.91 7.88
CA ASP A 45 13.16 16.83 6.47
C ASP A 45 13.04 18.23 5.84
N ARG A 46 13.01 18.28 4.50
CA ARG A 46 12.92 19.53 3.74
C ARG A 46 11.58 20.24 3.92
N VAL A 47 10.52 19.47 4.16
CA VAL A 47 9.15 19.94 4.36
C VAL A 47 8.45 19.11 5.44
N THR A 48 7.44 19.71 6.07
CA THR A 48 6.50 18.97 6.93
C THR A 48 5.53 18.14 6.09
N SER A 49 5.12 16.99 6.61
CA SER A 49 4.11 16.10 6.03
C SER A 49 3.17 15.56 7.12
N GLY A 50 2.01 15.02 6.73
CA GLY A 50 1.09 14.38 7.67
C GLY A 50 1.72 13.22 8.45
N GLU A 51 2.70 12.52 7.86
CA GLU A 51 3.44 11.45 8.55
C GLU A 51 4.39 12.02 9.61
N THR A 52 5.07 13.14 9.33
CA THR A 52 5.90 13.81 10.35
C THR A 52 5.07 14.34 11.51
N GLU A 53 3.90 14.93 11.23
CA GLU A 53 2.98 15.40 12.28
C GLU A 53 2.44 14.25 13.14
N ARG A 54 2.13 13.11 12.52
CA ARG A 54 1.75 11.87 13.22
C ARG A 54 2.88 11.38 14.13
N MET A 55 4.10 11.28 13.62
CA MET A 55 5.24 10.82 14.42
C MET A 55 5.60 11.79 15.55
N GLN A 56 5.45 13.10 15.37
CA GLN A 56 5.62 14.08 16.45
C GLN A 56 4.66 13.81 17.61
N LYS A 57 3.40 13.44 17.33
CA LYS A 57 2.44 13.02 18.38
C LYS A 57 2.85 11.74 19.09
N LEU A 58 3.68 10.90 18.47
CA LEU A 58 4.25 9.68 19.04
C LEU A 58 5.59 9.91 19.76
N GLY A 59 6.11 11.14 19.75
CA GLY A 59 7.35 11.51 20.46
C GLY A 59 8.55 11.83 19.57
N LEU A 60 8.39 11.91 18.25
CA LEU A 60 9.48 12.32 17.35
C LEU A 60 9.85 13.80 17.55
N GLU A 61 11.12 14.07 17.84
CA GLU A 61 11.68 15.43 17.83
C GLU A 61 11.98 15.85 16.38
N PHE A 62 11.01 16.48 15.71
CA PHE A 62 11.11 16.84 14.29
C PHE A 62 11.58 18.29 14.04
N SER A 63 12.44 18.49 13.04
CA SER A 63 12.84 19.80 12.55
C SER A 63 12.74 19.95 11.02
N SER A 64 12.44 21.15 10.55
CA SER A 64 12.45 21.50 9.13
C SER A 64 12.82 22.99 8.96
N PRO A 65 13.68 23.36 7.99
CA PRO A 65 14.43 22.46 7.10
C PRO A 65 15.57 21.72 7.85
N HIS A 66 16.39 20.95 7.13
CA HIS A 66 17.61 20.37 7.71
C HIS A 66 18.54 21.47 8.25
N THR A 67 19.03 21.31 9.48
CA THR A 67 20.01 22.21 10.10
C THR A 67 21.17 21.43 10.73
N ALA A 68 22.31 22.08 10.93
CA ALA A 68 23.49 21.46 11.54
C ALA A 68 23.26 21.16 13.03
N GLU A 69 22.47 21.98 13.72
CA GLU A 69 22.16 21.84 15.15
C GLU A 69 21.29 20.62 15.43
N ALA A 70 20.56 20.12 14.42
CA ALA A 70 19.63 19.00 14.55
C ALA A 70 20.30 17.69 14.97
N VAL A 71 21.60 17.52 14.69
CA VAL A 71 22.39 16.32 15.06
C VAL A 71 23.18 16.49 16.36
N GLN A 72 23.05 17.63 17.05
CA GLN A 72 23.82 17.90 18.25
C GLN A 72 23.48 16.91 19.38
N GLY A 73 24.50 16.19 19.86
CA GLY A 73 24.34 15.17 20.90
C GLY A 73 23.60 13.92 20.42
N ALA A 74 23.52 13.66 19.11
CA ALA A 74 23.11 12.36 18.59
C ALA A 74 24.23 11.34 18.84
N ASP A 75 23.86 10.13 19.26
CA ASP A 75 24.77 8.98 19.36
C ASP A 75 24.99 8.33 17.99
N VAL A 76 23.97 8.38 17.13
CA VAL A 76 23.99 7.85 15.76
C VAL A 76 23.11 8.71 14.85
N VAL A 77 23.56 8.93 13.61
CA VAL A 77 22.79 9.58 12.55
C VAL A 77 22.47 8.57 11.45
N VAL A 78 21.19 8.46 11.08
CA VAL A 78 20.70 7.59 10.01
C VAL A 78 20.24 8.43 8.84
N TYR A 79 20.65 8.09 7.61
CA TYR A 79 20.26 8.84 6.41
C TYR A 79 19.67 7.93 5.33
N SER A 80 18.77 8.51 4.52
CA SER A 80 18.22 7.86 3.32
C SER A 80 19.16 8.02 2.13
N SER A 81 18.99 7.18 1.09
CA SER A 81 19.74 7.26 -0.16
C SER A 81 19.59 8.60 -0.92
N ALA A 82 18.56 9.40 -0.60
CA ALA A 82 18.34 10.71 -1.20
C ALA A 82 19.20 11.83 -0.57
N ILE A 83 19.84 11.58 0.58
CA ILE A 83 20.65 12.57 1.29
C ILE A 83 22.05 12.62 0.67
N ARG A 84 22.46 13.82 0.26
CA ARG A 84 23.80 14.09 -0.28
C ARG A 84 24.75 14.59 0.82
N PRO A 85 26.08 14.45 0.64
CA PRO A 85 27.07 14.90 1.62
C PRO A 85 26.98 16.38 1.98
N GLU A 86 26.44 17.23 1.09
CA GLU A 86 26.28 18.66 1.33
C GLU A 86 25.08 18.98 2.26
N ASN A 87 24.30 17.98 2.67
CA ASN A 87 23.22 18.19 3.62
C ASN A 87 23.81 18.72 4.96
N PRO A 88 23.29 19.83 5.52
CA PRO A 88 23.89 20.47 6.69
C PRO A 88 23.92 19.56 7.92
N ALA A 89 22.91 18.69 8.12
CA ALA A 89 22.89 17.73 9.21
C ALA A 89 23.92 16.60 8.99
N TYR A 90 24.05 16.12 7.75
CA TYR A 90 25.03 15.09 7.39
C TYR A 90 26.46 15.59 7.61
N ALA A 91 26.79 16.76 7.03
CA ALA A 91 28.11 17.36 7.13
C ALA A 91 28.49 17.69 8.59
N ALA A 92 27.53 18.14 9.41
CA ALA A 92 27.75 18.40 10.83
C ALA A 92 28.03 17.12 11.63
N ALA A 93 27.32 16.02 11.33
CA ALA A 93 27.52 14.74 11.99
C ALA A 93 28.93 14.17 11.69
N GLU A 94 29.34 14.20 10.42
CA GLU A 94 30.68 13.82 9.98
C GLU A 94 31.76 14.67 10.67
N ALA A 95 31.59 16.00 10.68
CA ALA A 95 32.55 16.91 11.30
C ALA A 95 32.67 16.71 12.83
N ALA A 96 31.59 16.28 13.49
CA ALA A 96 31.56 15.98 14.91
C ALA A 96 32.02 14.54 15.24
N GLY A 97 32.33 13.71 14.24
CA GLY A 97 32.71 12.31 14.43
C GLY A 97 31.56 11.42 14.93
N VAL A 98 30.31 11.85 14.75
CA VAL A 98 29.14 11.05 15.11
C VAL A 98 28.97 9.93 14.07
N PRO A 99 28.76 8.67 14.47
CA PRO A 99 28.53 7.58 13.52
C PRO A 99 27.35 7.88 12.57
N VAL A 100 27.63 7.90 11.27
CA VAL A 100 26.63 8.09 10.21
C VAL A 100 26.43 6.78 9.47
N ILE A 101 25.19 6.27 9.44
CA ILE A 101 24.85 4.97 8.84
C ILE A 101 23.69 5.08 7.86
N ARG A 102 23.67 4.20 6.86
CA ARG A 102 22.57 4.13 5.90
C ARG A 102 21.33 3.53 6.53
N ARG A 103 20.16 3.91 6.00
CA ARG A 103 18.85 3.30 6.29
C ARG A 103 18.91 1.78 6.40
N ALA A 104 19.53 1.11 5.43
CA ALA A 104 19.58 -0.35 5.39
C ALA A 104 20.45 -0.96 6.49
N GLU A 105 21.56 -0.31 6.86
CA GLU A 105 22.41 -0.75 7.98
C GLU A 105 21.66 -0.63 9.32
N CYS A 106 20.88 0.45 9.47
CA CYS A 106 20.00 0.62 10.63
C CYS A 106 18.90 -0.47 10.67
N LEU A 107 18.23 -0.73 9.54
CA LEU A 107 17.23 -1.81 9.46
C LEU A 107 17.83 -3.17 9.80
N ALA A 108 19.01 -3.49 9.25
CA ALA A 108 19.72 -4.73 9.56
C ALA A 108 20.07 -4.81 11.05
N ALA A 109 20.54 -3.72 11.65
CA ALA A 109 20.86 -3.67 13.06
C ALA A 109 19.64 -3.92 13.96
N ILE A 110 18.47 -3.35 13.62
CA ILE A 110 17.19 -3.60 14.30
C ILE A 110 16.75 -5.05 14.08
N LEU A 111 16.80 -5.55 12.86
CA LEU A 111 16.40 -6.92 12.52
C LEU A 111 17.21 -7.96 13.33
N HIS A 112 18.51 -7.74 13.51
CA HIS A 112 19.38 -8.62 14.29
C HIS A 112 19.06 -8.65 15.80
N THR A 113 18.19 -7.76 16.30
CA THR A 113 17.73 -7.79 17.71
C THR A 113 16.59 -8.79 17.95
N ARG A 114 16.00 -9.34 16.89
CA ARG A 114 14.86 -10.28 16.91
C ARG A 114 15.14 -11.48 15.99
N LYS A 115 14.26 -12.48 16.01
CA LYS A 115 14.25 -13.54 15.00
C LYS A 115 13.72 -12.95 13.68
N GLY A 116 14.64 -12.54 12.80
CA GLY A 116 14.30 -11.87 11.55
C GLY A 116 13.65 -12.80 10.51
N ILE A 117 12.59 -12.33 9.86
CA ILE A 117 11.95 -12.94 8.69
C ILE A 117 12.09 -11.95 7.54
N VAL A 118 12.88 -12.29 6.53
CA VAL A 118 13.16 -11.39 5.40
C VAL A 118 12.40 -11.86 4.18
N VAL A 119 11.58 -10.97 3.60
CA VAL A 119 10.81 -11.24 2.38
C VAL A 119 11.43 -10.50 1.21
N SER A 120 11.96 -11.24 0.24
CA SER A 120 12.75 -10.73 -0.87
C SER A 120 12.24 -11.25 -2.22
N GLY A 121 12.53 -10.48 -3.27
CA GLY A 121 12.25 -10.86 -4.66
C GLY A 121 11.84 -9.66 -5.49
N THR A 122 11.95 -9.76 -6.81
CA THR A 122 11.64 -8.68 -7.76
C THR A 122 10.21 -8.11 -7.56
N HIS A 123 9.21 -8.98 -7.39
CA HIS A 123 7.81 -8.61 -7.28
C HIS A 123 7.11 -9.25 -6.08
N GLY A 124 6.08 -8.58 -5.55
CA GLY A 124 5.19 -9.11 -4.51
C GLY A 124 5.69 -8.94 -3.07
N LYS A 125 6.87 -8.35 -2.87
CA LYS A 125 7.51 -8.16 -1.55
C LYS A 125 6.59 -7.57 -0.51
N THR A 126 6.05 -6.37 -0.76
CA THR A 126 5.21 -5.63 0.19
C THR A 126 3.92 -6.38 0.51
N THR A 127 3.29 -7.02 -0.49
CA THR A 127 2.08 -7.80 -0.27
C THR A 127 2.38 -9.02 0.61
N THR A 128 3.41 -9.79 0.28
CA THR A 128 3.75 -11.01 1.01
C THR A 128 4.29 -10.72 2.40
N SER A 129 5.18 -9.73 2.57
CA SER A 129 5.67 -9.31 3.89
C SER A 129 4.54 -8.86 4.81
N SER A 130 3.54 -8.19 4.23
CA SER A 130 2.36 -7.77 4.99
C SER A 130 1.43 -8.93 5.34
N MET A 131 1.23 -9.90 4.44
CA MET A 131 0.49 -11.13 4.74
C MET A 131 1.17 -11.94 5.83
N VAL A 132 2.50 -12.09 5.78
CA VAL A 132 3.29 -12.79 6.80
C VAL A 132 3.16 -12.09 8.15
N ALA A 133 3.37 -10.76 8.20
CA ALA A 133 3.22 -10.00 9.44
C ALA A 133 1.81 -10.13 10.03
N HIS A 134 0.78 -10.05 9.20
CA HIS A 134 -0.61 -10.18 9.63
C HIS A 134 -0.92 -11.61 10.13
N ALA A 135 -0.56 -12.63 9.35
CA ALA A 135 -0.80 -14.03 9.67
C ALA A 135 -0.12 -14.45 10.98
N LEU A 136 1.14 -14.04 11.19
CA LEU A 136 1.86 -14.35 12.43
C LEU A 136 1.30 -13.59 13.63
N ARG A 137 0.84 -12.35 13.44
CA ARG A 137 0.24 -11.56 14.53
C ARG A 137 -1.07 -12.18 15.02
N GLU A 138 -1.99 -12.44 14.10
CA GLU A 138 -3.27 -13.09 14.43
C GLU A 138 -3.08 -14.57 14.81
N GLY A 139 -1.98 -15.19 14.35
CA GLY A 139 -1.49 -16.50 14.76
C GLY A 139 -0.91 -16.56 16.18
N GLY A 140 -0.88 -15.43 16.90
CA GLY A 140 -0.45 -15.36 18.31
C GLY A 140 1.05 -15.12 18.52
N LEU A 141 1.83 -14.96 17.46
CA LEU A 141 3.29 -14.75 17.55
C LEU A 141 3.69 -13.27 17.69
N GLN A 142 2.73 -12.35 17.50
CA GLN A 142 2.87 -10.91 17.74
C GLN A 142 4.16 -10.28 17.16
N PRO A 143 4.52 -10.50 15.88
CA PRO A 143 5.79 -10.03 15.36
C PRO A 143 5.87 -8.50 15.34
N SER A 144 7.09 -7.98 15.47
CA SER A 144 7.42 -6.65 14.94
C SER A 144 7.40 -6.68 13.42
N HIS A 145 7.17 -5.55 12.76
CA HIS A 145 7.20 -5.51 11.28
C HIS A 145 7.79 -4.21 10.73
N TYR A 146 8.36 -4.31 9.53
CA TYR A 146 8.82 -3.24 8.67
C TYR A 146 8.49 -3.61 7.22
N VAL A 147 7.52 -2.93 6.61
CA VAL A 147 7.03 -3.21 5.26
C VAL A 147 7.05 -1.95 4.40
N GLY A 148 7.15 -2.10 3.07
CA GLY A 148 7.33 -0.96 2.16
C GLY A 148 6.16 0.04 2.08
N ALA A 149 4.97 -0.33 2.57
CA ALA A 149 3.78 0.52 2.54
C ALA A 149 2.85 0.28 3.74
N GLU A 150 2.01 1.27 4.07
CA GLU A 150 0.97 1.09 5.08
C GLU A 150 -0.13 0.16 4.55
N ILE A 151 -0.29 -0.99 5.17
CA ILE A 151 -1.42 -1.90 4.94
C ILE A 151 -2.44 -1.72 6.08
N PRO A 152 -3.75 -1.61 5.78
CA PRO A 152 -4.79 -1.28 6.77
C PRO A 152 -4.80 -2.21 7.97
N VAL A 153 -4.69 -3.52 7.70
CA VAL A 153 -4.67 -4.55 8.74
C VAL A 153 -3.44 -4.45 9.62
N LEU A 154 -2.36 -3.80 9.17
CA LEU A 154 -1.16 -3.56 9.96
C LEU A 154 -1.16 -2.21 10.68
N GLY A 155 -1.99 -1.25 10.24
CA GLY A 155 -2.16 0.09 10.82
C GLY A 155 -1.01 1.06 10.57
N ALA A 156 0.23 0.57 10.45
CA ALA A 156 1.41 1.34 10.08
C ALA A 156 2.34 0.46 9.23
N ASN A 157 3.21 1.10 8.44
CA ASN A 157 4.25 0.41 7.68
C ASN A 157 5.34 -0.20 8.57
N ALA A 158 5.48 0.25 9.82
CA ALA A 158 6.32 -0.41 10.81
C ALA A 158 5.69 -0.38 12.20
N ARG A 159 5.97 -1.41 13.00
CA ARG A 159 5.56 -1.51 14.40
C ARG A 159 6.57 -2.34 15.18
N TRP A 160 6.98 -1.82 16.33
CA TRP A 160 7.67 -2.61 17.34
C TRP A 160 6.66 -3.33 18.22
N SER A 161 6.87 -4.62 18.43
CA SER A 161 6.10 -5.44 19.35
C SER A 161 7.02 -5.86 20.49
N GLU A 162 6.66 -5.49 21.71
CA GLU A 162 7.44 -5.79 22.89
C GLU A 162 7.49 -7.30 23.15
N ASP A 163 6.31 -7.91 23.14
CA ASP A 163 6.06 -9.30 23.56
C ASP A 163 6.41 -10.35 22.49
N GLY A 164 6.72 -9.95 21.26
CA GLY A 164 6.94 -10.87 20.14
C GLY A 164 8.39 -11.00 19.69
N GLU A 165 8.94 -12.21 19.71
CA GLU A 165 10.34 -12.48 19.35
C GLU A 165 10.68 -12.35 17.86
N TRP A 166 9.66 -12.32 16.99
CA TRP A 166 9.81 -12.29 15.54
C TRP A 166 9.79 -10.87 14.99
N MET A 167 10.52 -10.63 13.89
CA MET A 167 10.44 -9.39 13.13
C MET A 167 10.34 -9.68 11.64
N VAL A 168 9.26 -9.24 10.99
CA VAL A 168 9.09 -9.35 9.54
C VAL A 168 9.62 -8.09 8.87
N ALA A 169 10.54 -8.24 7.92
CA ALA A 169 11.07 -7.14 7.14
C ALA A 169 10.98 -7.43 5.65
N GLU A 170 10.62 -6.40 4.89
CA GLU A 170 10.83 -6.38 3.45
C GLU A 170 12.33 -6.22 3.14
N GLY A 171 12.88 -7.17 2.38
CA GLY A 171 14.25 -7.15 1.90
C GLY A 171 14.31 -6.59 0.49
N ASP A 172 15.04 -5.49 0.31
CA ASP A 172 15.24 -4.83 -0.97
C ASP A 172 16.53 -5.33 -1.63
N GLU A 173 16.40 -5.94 -2.80
CA GLU A 173 17.53 -6.40 -3.59
C GLU A 173 18.21 -5.27 -4.37
N SER A 174 17.59 -4.12 -4.61
CA SER A 174 18.05 -3.14 -5.60
C SER A 174 19.40 -2.47 -5.29
N ASP A 175 19.82 -2.44 -4.03
CA ASP A 175 21.02 -1.72 -3.55
C ASP A 175 22.03 -2.62 -2.80
N GLY A 176 21.93 -3.94 -2.97
CA GLY A 176 22.83 -4.93 -2.38
C GLY A 176 22.61 -5.16 -0.88
N THR A 177 21.58 -4.55 -0.28
CA THR A 177 21.39 -4.55 1.18
C THR A 177 20.92 -5.88 1.75
N LEU A 178 20.40 -6.78 0.91
CA LEU A 178 20.08 -8.16 1.31
C LEU A 178 21.26 -8.88 1.99
N ALA A 179 22.49 -8.62 1.56
CA ALA A 179 23.69 -9.22 2.12
C ALA A 179 23.95 -8.81 3.60
N LEU A 180 23.31 -7.75 4.10
CA LEU A 180 23.46 -7.28 5.48
C LEU A 180 22.61 -8.09 6.48
N TYR A 181 21.59 -8.81 6.00
CA TYR A 181 20.65 -9.51 6.87
C TYR A 181 21.12 -10.90 7.28
N ARG A 182 20.84 -11.28 8.54
CA ARG A 182 21.09 -12.63 9.09
C ARG A 182 19.79 -13.20 9.66
N PRO A 183 18.85 -13.60 8.79
CA PRO A 183 17.51 -13.93 9.25
C PRO A 183 17.41 -15.33 9.88
N ALA A 184 16.37 -15.50 10.69
CA ALA A 184 15.90 -16.81 11.15
C ALA A 184 15.02 -17.50 10.09
N CYS A 185 14.42 -16.74 9.16
CA CYS A 185 13.69 -17.28 8.01
C CYS A 185 13.82 -16.32 6.82
N SER A 186 14.00 -16.87 5.63
CA SER A 186 14.00 -16.11 4.37
C SER A 186 12.86 -16.55 3.47
N ILE A 187 12.23 -15.61 2.78
CA ILE A 187 11.22 -15.87 1.74
C ILE A 187 11.74 -15.30 0.42
N ILE A 188 11.85 -16.15 -0.60
CA ILE A 188 12.30 -15.77 -1.94
C ILE A 188 11.13 -15.94 -2.91
N LEU A 189 10.55 -14.82 -3.35
CA LEU A 189 9.34 -14.81 -4.20
C LEU A 189 9.66 -15.11 -5.66
N ASN A 190 10.66 -14.43 -6.20
CA ASN A 190 11.13 -14.50 -7.58
C ASN A 190 12.48 -13.77 -7.67
N ILE A 191 13.28 -14.12 -8.68
CA ILE A 191 14.55 -13.47 -8.98
C ILE A 191 14.60 -13.27 -10.49
N GLU A 192 14.51 -12.02 -10.92
CA GLU A 192 14.54 -11.62 -12.32
C GLU A 192 15.62 -10.55 -12.56
N ALA A 193 16.02 -10.37 -13.82
CA ALA A 193 17.02 -9.37 -14.20
C ALA A 193 16.39 -7.96 -14.18
N GLU A 194 16.43 -7.32 -13.02
CA GLU A 194 16.03 -5.92 -12.80
C GLU A 194 17.19 -5.15 -12.13
N HIS A 195 17.14 -3.82 -12.13
CA HIS A 195 18.18 -2.96 -11.53
C HIS A 195 19.59 -3.16 -12.11
N LEU A 196 19.68 -3.33 -13.44
CA LEU A 196 20.96 -3.48 -14.17
C LEU A 196 21.83 -2.21 -14.21
N ASP A 197 21.34 -1.12 -13.63
CA ASP A 197 22.10 0.08 -13.30
C ASP A 197 22.96 -0.09 -12.03
N HIS A 198 22.57 -1.02 -11.15
CA HIS A 198 23.34 -1.41 -9.96
C HIS A 198 24.08 -2.74 -10.17
N TYR A 199 23.41 -3.71 -10.80
CA TYR A 199 23.96 -5.05 -11.06
C TYR A 199 24.43 -5.20 -12.50
N LYS A 200 25.53 -5.91 -12.69
CA LYS A 200 26.08 -6.24 -13.99
C LYS A 200 25.17 -7.19 -14.78
N ASP A 201 24.69 -8.24 -14.13
CA ASP A 201 23.89 -9.30 -14.72
C ASP A 201 23.11 -10.09 -13.65
N LEU A 202 22.28 -11.04 -14.10
CA LEU A 202 21.49 -11.89 -13.22
C LEU A 202 22.34 -12.75 -12.28
N GLU A 203 23.57 -13.10 -12.63
CA GLU A 203 24.45 -13.89 -11.77
C GLU A 203 24.92 -13.08 -10.56
N GLU A 204 25.15 -11.77 -10.72
CA GLU A 204 25.44 -10.90 -9.59
C GLU A 204 24.24 -10.77 -8.64
N ILE A 205 23.02 -10.66 -9.18
CA ILE A 205 21.79 -10.66 -8.37
C ILE A 205 21.66 -12.00 -7.63
N LYS A 206 21.86 -13.13 -8.31
CA LYS A 206 21.86 -14.46 -7.68
C LYS A 206 22.85 -14.55 -6.53
N ALA A 207 24.07 -14.04 -6.69
CA ALA A 207 25.08 -14.06 -5.64
C ALA A 207 24.63 -13.32 -4.35
N VAL A 208 23.88 -12.23 -4.49
CA VAL A 208 23.28 -11.51 -3.35
C VAL A 208 22.23 -12.37 -2.63
N PHE A 209 21.35 -13.04 -3.38
CA PHE A 209 20.37 -13.96 -2.80
C PHE A 209 21.02 -15.21 -2.19
N GLU A 210 22.07 -15.75 -2.80
CA GLU A 210 22.85 -16.87 -2.26
C GLU A 210 23.52 -16.48 -0.93
N THR A 211 24.01 -15.25 -0.83
CA THR A 211 24.53 -14.71 0.43
C THR A 211 23.43 -14.69 1.50
N LEU A 212 22.25 -14.17 1.18
CA LEU A 212 21.09 -14.18 2.09
C LEU A 212 20.74 -15.60 2.54
N VAL A 213 20.65 -16.56 1.62
CA VAL A 213 20.37 -17.97 1.91
C VAL A 213 21.43 -18.55 2.85
N SER A 214 22.72 -18.32 2.57
CA SER A 214 23.83 -18.81 3.41
C SER A 214 23.83 -18.22 4.83
N GLN A 215 23.29 -17.01 4.99
CA GLN A 215 23.16 -16.31 6.28
C GLN A 215 21.85 -16.61 7.00
N THR A 216 20.95 -17.39 6.39
CA THR A 216 19.67 -17.78 6.98
C THR A 216 19.87 -18.99 7.89
N SER A 217 19.43 -18.88 9.14
CA SER A 217 19.62 -19.93 10.17
C SER A 217 18.46 -20.93 10.27
N GLY A 218 17.40 -20.73 9.51
CA GLY A 218 16.19 -21.56 9.52
C GLY A 218 15.58 -21.73 8.13
N PRO A 219 14.25 -21.89 8.02
CA PRO A 219 13.61 -22.23 6.75
C PRO A 219 13.82 -21.15 5.68
N VAL A 220 14.11 -21.61 4.47
CA VAL A 220 14.17 -20.79 3.26
C VAL A 220 12.95 -21.13 2.41
N VAL A 221 11.90 -20.31 2.53
CA VAL A 221 10.64 -20.48 1.79
C VAL A 221 10.81 -19.90 0.39
N TYR A 222 10.46 -20.63 -0.66
CA TYR A 222 10.67 -20.16 -2.03
C TYR A 222 9.56 -20.57 -3.00
N CYS A 223 9.35 -19.73 -4.02
CA CYS A 223 8.39 -20.00 -5.09
C CYS A 223 8.98 -20.99 -6.11
N LYS A 224 8.35 -22.16 -6.26
CA LYS A 224 8.75 -23.16 -7.25
C LYS A 224 8.51 -22.72 -8.70
N GLU A 225 7.68 -21.70 -8.90
CA GLU A 225 7.38 -21.17 -10.23
C GLU A 225 8.49 -20.27 -10.79
N CYS A 226 9.48 -19.93 -9.96
CA CYS A 226 10.69 -19.23 -10.38
C CYS A 226 11.87 -20.21 -10.34
N ALA A 227 12.37 -20.57 -11.53
CA ALA A 227 13.51 -21.48 -11.67
C ALA A 227 14.78 -20.94 -10.97
N VAL A 228 15.03 -19.63 -11.06
CA VAL A 228 16.18 -18.97 -10.42
C VAL A 228 16.04 -18.98 -8.90
N ALA A 229 14.86 -18.68 -8.37
CA ALA A 229 14.58 -18.80 -6.93
C ALA A 229 14.78 -20.24 -6.44
N THR A 230 14.35 -21.24 -7.24
CA THR A 230 14.56 -22.65 -6.94
C THR A 230 16.05 -22.99 -6.90
N GLU A 231 16.83 -22.57 -7.90
CA GLU A 231 18.27 -22.79 -7.97
C GLU A 231 19.00 -22.23 -6.74
N VAL A 232 18.63 -21.02 -6.32
CA VAL A 232 19.28 -20.34 -5.18
C VAL A 232 18.83 -20.92 -3.85
N ALA A 233 17.53 -21.12 -3.64
CA ALA A 233 16.98 -21.59 -2.37
C ALA A 233 17.39 -23.03 -2.02
N THR A 234 17.46 -23.91 -3.03
CA THR A 234 17.79 -25.33 -2.83
C THR A 234 19.24 -25.60 -2.41
N LYS A 235 20.08 -24.56 -2.36
CA LYS A 235 21.40 -24.63 -1.70
C LYS A 235 21.30 -24.76 -0.17
N SER A 236 20.14 -24.47 0.41
CA SER A 236 19.86 -24.73 1.83
C SER A 236 19.14 -26.07 2.00
N ASP A 237 19.60 -26.89 2.94
CA ASP A 237 18.92 -28.15 3.35
C ASP A 237 17.57 -27.89 4.05
N GLN A 238 17.27 -26.63 4.39
CA GLN A 238 16.02 -26.19 5.00
C GLN A 238 15.10 -25.46 3.99
N ALA A 239 15.31 -25.67 2.70
CA ALA A 239 14.47 -25.12 1.65
C ALA A 239 13.04 -25.70 1.70
N VAL A 240 12.05 -24.82 1.56
CA VAL A 240 10.61 -25.15 1.60
C VAL A 240 9.93 -24.50 0.42
N SER A 241 9.40 -25.31 -0.49
CA SER A 241 8.79 -24.84 -1.72
C SER A 241 7.30 -24.57 -1.58
N TYR A 242 6.81 -23.53 -2.24
CA TYR A 242 5.39 -23.33 -2.51
C TYR A 242 5.15 -23.12 -4.00
N GLY A 243 3.95 -23.44 -4.48
CA GLY A 243 3.65 -23.33 -5.90
C GLY A 243 2.29 -23.91 -6.31
N TRP A 244 2.10 -24.10 -7.61
CA TRP A 244 0.90 -24.68 -8.19
C TRP A 244 0.93 -26.20 -8.15
N SER A 245 2.10 -26.81 -8.34
CA SER A 245 2.23 -28.26 -8.42
C SER A 245 3.63 -28.74 -8.03
N GLY A 246 3.71 -29.94 -7.47
CA GLY A 246 4.98 -30.56 -7.09
C GLY A 246 5.80 -29.79 -6.05
N ALA A 247 5.20 -28.85 -5.32
CA ALA A 247 5.81 -28.10 -4.22
C ALA A 247 5.34 -28.65 -2.87
N ASP A 248 6.03 -28.29 -1.79
CA ASP A 248 5.68 -28.71 -0.43
C ASP A 248 4.33 -28.10 0.00
N TYR A 249 4.03 -26.88 -0.46
CA TYR A 249 2.74 -26.21 -0.29
C TYR A 249 2.11 -25.88 -1.63
N THR A 250 0.88 -26.32 -1.86
CA THR A 250 0.12 -26.01 -3.07
C THR A 250 -1.30 -25.55 -2.76
N ALA A 251 -1.94 -24.95 -3.76
CA ALA A 251 -3.36 -24.56 -3.73
C ALA A 251 -4.17 -25.38 -4.72
N ALA A 252 -5.24 -26.01 -4.23
CA ALA A 252 -6.24 -26.74 -5.02
C ALA A 252 -7.59 -26.01 -5.00
N GLU A 253 -8.51 -26.38 -5.91
CA GLU A 253 -9.90 -25.88 -5.93
C GLU A 253 -10.05 -24.35 -5.88
N ILE A 254 -9.15 -23.64 -6.58
CA ILE A 254 -9.10 -22.17 -6.59
C ILE A 254 -10.37 -21.61 -7.24
N ARG A 255 -11.08 -20.78 -6.48
CA ARG A 255 -12.34 -20.14 -6.86
C ARG A 255 -12.26 -18.64 -6.64
N GLU A 256 -12.53 -17.86 -7.67
CA GLU A 256 -12.66 -16.41 -7.55
C GLU A 256 -14.04 -16.06 -6.97
N LEU A 257 -14.03 -15.31 -5.86
CA LEU A 257 -15.21 -14.74 -5.22
C LEU A 257 -15.27 -13.23 -5.54
N ARG A 258 -16.37 -12.56 -5.20
CA ARG A 258 -16.50 -11.10 -5.42
C ARG A 258 -15.52 -10.33 -4.51
N GLY A 259 -14.34 -10.02 -5.03
CA GLY A 259 -13.30 -9.28 -4.31
C GLY A 259 -12.40 -10.14 -3.43
N ALA A 260 -12.51 -11.46 -3.49
CA ALA A 260 -11.75 -12.42 -2.68
C ALA A 260 -11.40 -13.67 -3.51
N THR A 261 -10.52 -14.53 -3.00
CA THR A 261 -10.18 -15.82 -3.63
C THR A 261 -10.23 -16.94 -2.59
N ALA A 262 -10.97 -18.01 -2.87
CA ALA A 262 -11.01 -19.20 -2.01
C ALA A 262 -10.20 -20.34 -2.63
N PHE A 263 -9.49 -21.12 -1.80
CA PHE A 263 -8.70 -22.28 -2.22
C PHE A 263 -8.42 -23.24 -1.05
N THR A 264 -8.12 -24.49 -1.38
CA THR A 264 -7.70 -25.51 -0.42
C THR A 264 -6.18 -25.61 -0.39
N VAL A 265 -5.58 -25.48 0.79
CA VAL A 265 -4.14 -25.62 0.99
C VAL A 265 -3.79 -27.08 1.17
N VAL A 266 -2.79 -27.54 0.41
CA VAL A 266 -2.24 -28.89 0.51
C VAL A 266 -0.77 -28.79 0.92
N ARG A 267 -0.40 -29.49 1.99
CA ARG A 267 0.97 -29.59 2.50
C ARG A 267 1.47 -31.02 2.33
N ASN A 268 2.54 -31.22 1.55
CA ASN A 268 3.14 -32.53 1.28
C ASN A 268 2.13 -33.59 0.80
N GLY A 269 1.14 -33.17 0.00
CA GLY A 269 0.08 -34.05 -0.49
C GLY A 269 -1.12 -34.24 0.46
N GLU A 270 -1.06 -33.72 1.69
CA GLU A 270 -2.17 -33.78 2.65
C GLU A 270 -2.91 -32.45 2.72
N ILE A 271 -4.25 -32.49 2.81
CA ILE A 271 -5.06 -31.27 2.96
C ILE A 271 -4.79 -30.66 4.34
N LEU A 272 -4.28 -29.43 4.34
CA LEU A 272 -4.10 -28.63 5.55
C LEU A 272 -5.40 -27.91 5.94
N GLY A 273 -6.16 -27.46 4.93
CA GLY A 273 -7.51 -26.91 5.07
C GLY A 273 -7.82 -25.79 4.09
N ASP A 274 -8.99 -25.20 4.22
CA ASP A 274 -9.47 -24.15 3.30
C ASP A 274 -9.05 -22.74 3.76
N VAL A 275 -8.80 -21.87 2.78
CA VAL A 275 -8.47 -20.46 2.96
C VAL A 275 -9.35 -19.64 2.04
N GLU A 276 -9.95 -18.58 2.61
CA GLU A 276 -10.50 -17.47 1.85
C GLU A 276 -9.54 -16.29 2.02
N LEU A 277 -9.05 -15.75 0.92
CA LEU A 277 -8.14 -14.61 0.88
C LEU A 277 -8.93 -13.36 0.55
N GLY A 278 -8.85 -12.34 1.40
CA GLY A 278 -9.61 -11.08 1.28
C GLY A 278 -9.25 -10.19 0.07
N ILE A 279 -8.42 -10.69 -0.86
CA ILE A 279 -8.07 -10.03 -2.12
C ILE A 279 -8.15 -11.01 -3.31
N PRO A 280 -8.50 -10.53 -4.51
CA PRO A 280 -8.58 -11.37 -5.70
C PRO A 280 -7.19 -11.65 -6.30
N GLY A 281 -7.11 -12.68 -7.14
CA GLY A 281 -6.01 -12.90 -8.08
C GLY A 281 -5.07 -14.05 -7.72
N ARG A 282 -4.72 -14.84 -8.75
CA ARG A 282 -3.86 -16.04 -8.59
C ARG A 282 -2.48 -15.73 -8.02
N HIS A 283 -1.85 -14.62 -8.42
CA HIS A 283 -0.56 -14.21 -7.85
C HIS A 283 -0.66 -13.96 -6.33
N ASN A 284 -1.80 -13.48 -5.84
CA ASN A 284 -2.03 -13.31 -4.41
C ASN A 284 -2.25 -14.63 -3.68
N VAL A 285 -2.74 -15.67 -4.36
CA VAL A 285 -2.76 -17.04 -3.83
C VAL A 285 -1.33 -17.55 -3.62
N LEU A 286 -0.40 -17.29 -4.54
CA LEU A 286 1.03 -17.62 -4.35
C LEU A 286 1.64 -16.86 -3.17
N ASN A 287 1.38 -15.55 -3.06
CA ASN A 287 1.82 -14.74 -1.91
C ASN A 287 1.25 -15.28 -0.58
N ALA A 288 -0.02 -15.70 -0.58
CA ALA A 288 -0.66 -16.31 0.58
C ALA A 288 -0.05 -17.67 0.93
N LEU A 289 0.28 -18.51 -0.07
CA LEU A 289 0.98 -19.78 0.17
C LEU A 289 2.36 -19.56 0.79
N ALA A 290 3.10 -18.52 0.37
CA ALA A 290 4.36 -18.15 1.02
C ALA A 290 4.14 -17.80 2.51
N ALA A 291 3.12 -16.98 2.81
CA ALA A 291 2.77 -16.61 4.17
C ALA A 291 2.33 -17.81 5.03
N ILE A 292 1.53 -18.72 4.46
CA ILE A 292 1.08 -19.95 5.12
C ILE A 292 2.24 -20.89 5.39
N ALA A 293 3.12 -21.13 4.40
CA ALA A 293 4.29 -21.98 4.55
C ALA A 293 5.23 -21.44 5.64
N THR A 294 5.47 -20.13 5.67
CA THR A 294 6.24 -19.49 6.74
C THR A 294 5.55 -19.67 8.08
N ALA A 295 4.26 -19.32 8.20
CA ALA A 295 3.54 -19.40 9.48
C ALA A 295 3.50 -20.83 10.05
N ASP A 296 3.27 -21.84 9.19
CA ASP A 296 3.29 -23.26 9.59
C ASP A 296 4.68 -23.69 10.06
N LYS A 297 5.74 -23.31 9.34
CA LYS A 297 7.13 -23.63 9.75
C LYS A 297 7.57 -22.94 11.03
N LEU A 298 6.96 -21.80 11.36
CA LEU A 298 7.21 -21.08 12.62
C LEU A 298 6.26 -21.51 13.75
N GLY A 299 5.38 -22.49 13.50
CA GLY A 299 4.51 -23.09 14.52
C GLY A 299 3.23 -22.33 14.82
N ALA A 300 2.78 -21.43 13.94
CA ALA A 300 1.49 -20.76 14.08
C ALA A 300 0.33 -21.72 13.77
N ASP A 301 -0.79 -21.58 14.49
CA ASP A 301 -2.00 -22.37 14.23
C ASP A 301 -2.62 -21.99 12.87
N PHE A 302 -2.68 -22.95 11.95
CA PHE A 302 -3.25 -22.77 10.62
C PHE A 302 -4.67 -22.19 10.63
N ARG A 303 -5.51 -22.52 11.62
CA ARG A 303 -6.87 -21.96 11.73
C ARG A 303 -6.83 -20.47 12.00
N LEU A 304 -5.87 -19.99 12.79
CA LEU A 304 -5.67 -18.56 13.03
C LEU A 304 -5.15 -17.87 11.77
N VAL A 305 -4.18 -18.48 11.11
CA VAL A 305 -3.60 -17.99 9.85
C VAL A 305 -4.65 -17.86 8.76
N SER A 306 -5.48 -18.89 8.55
CA SER A 306 -6.57 -18.88 7.56
C SER A 306 -7.57 -17.74 7.83
N ARG A 307 -7.97 -17.54 9.10
CA ARG A 307 -8.84 -16.42 9.47
C ARG A 307 -8.19 -15.06 9.24
N ALA A 308 -6.90 -14.93 9.52
CA ALA A 308 -6.15 -13.70 9.28
C ALA A 308 -6.11 -13.35 7.78
N LEU A 309 -5.86 -14.34 6.93
CA LEU A 309 -5.81 -14.12 5.48
C LEU A 309 -7.18 -13.73 4.90
N ASN A 310 -8.28 -14.20 5.51
CA ASN A 310 -9.61 -13.73 5.14
C ASN A 310 -9.81 -12.25 5.46
N THR A 311 -9.31 -11.78 6.60
CA THR A 311 -9.36 -10.36 6.95
C THR A 311 -8.33 -9.50 6.23
N PHE A 312 -7.40 -10.12 5.48
CA PHE A 312 -6.39 -9.39 4.72
C PHE A 312 -7.03 -8.62 3.56
N ALA A 313 -7.33 -7.35 3.81
CA ALA A 313 -7.59 -6.39 2.76
C ALA A 313 -6.26 -5.88 2.19
N GLY A 314 -6.21 -5.64 0.88
CA GLY A 314 -5.06 -5.02 0.23
C GLY A 314 -4.71 -3.66 0.83
N ALA A 315 -3.61 -3.06 0.36
CA ALA A 315 -3.21 -1.73 0.80
C ALA A 315 -4.41 -0.76 0.72
N LYS A 316 -4.55 0.10 1.74
CA LYS A 316 -5.61 1.12 1.78
C LYS A 316 -5.51 1.87 0.46
N ARG A 317 -6.66 2.10 -0.18
CA ARG A 317 -6.69 2.82 -1.45
C ARG A 317 -5.94 2.09 -2.57
N ARG A 318 -5.83 0.77 -2.62
CA ARG A 318 -5.33 0.03 -3.81
C ARG A 318 -6.43 -0.91 -4.27
N PHE A 319 -7.15 -0.49 -5.32
CA PHE A 319 -8.40 -1.09 -5.77
C PHE A 319 -9.36 -1.43 -4.60
N GLU A 320 -9.43 -0.55 -3.60
CA GLU A 320 -10.19 -0.76 -2.37
C GLU A 320 -11.69 -0.60 -2.65
N THR A 321 -12.49 -1.64 -2.46
CA THR A 321 -13.95 -1.53 -2.62
C THR A 321 -14.55 -0.79 -1.41
N LYS A 322 -14.98 0.46 -1.62
CA LYS A 322 -15.64 1.30 -0.61
C LYS A 322 -17.12 0.97 -0.45
N TYR A 323 -17.73 0.48 -1.53
CA TYR A 323 -19.15 0.15 -1.58
C TYR A 323 -19.44 -0.86 -2.68
N LEU A 324 -20.34 -1.81 -2.40
CA LEU A 324 -20.81 -2.81 -3.35
C LEU A 324 -22.28 -3.14 -3.09
N SER A 325 -23.14 -2.89 -4.07
CA SER A 325 -24.52 -3.36 -4.11
C SER A 325 -24.79 -4.14 -5.41
N GLN A 326 -26.03 -4.58 -5.62
CA GLN A 326 -26.44 -5.14 -6.91
C GLN A 326 -26.45 -4.07 -8.01
N ARG A 327 -26.59 -2.79 -7.64
CA ARG A 327 -26.73 -1.67 -8.56
C ARG A 327 -25.41 -0.97 -8.83
N LEU A 328 -24.53 -0.83 -7.83
CA LEU A 328 -23.34 0.01 -7.96
C LEU A 328 -22.11 -0.59 -7.29
N ARG A 329 -20.94 -0.21 -7.79
CA ARG A 329 -19.64 -0.46 -7.14
C ARG A 329 -18.85 0.84 -7.03
N ILE A 330 -18.26 1.08 -5.86
CA ILE A 330 -17.31 2.19 -5.66
C ILE A 330 -15.98 1.61 -5.22
N VAL A 331 -14.93 1.99 -5.94
CA VAL A 331 -13.54 1.59 -5.71
C VAL A 331 -12.70 2.85 -5.47
N ASP A 332 -11.72 2.77 -4.58
CA ASP A 332 -10.68 3.78 -4.40
C ASP A 332 -9.30 3.22 -4.76
N ASP A 333 -8.53 3.97 -5.54
CA ASP A 333 -7.17 3.62 -5.94
C ASP A 333 -6.20 4.81 -5.84
N TYR A 334 -5.02 4.53 -5.28
CA TYR A 334 -3.93 5.45 -5.00
C TYR A 334 -3.06 5.70 -6.24
N GLY A 335 -3.26 4.90 -7.30
CA GLY A 335 -2.61 5.08 -8.59
C GLY A 335 -2.62 6.54 -9.00
N HIS A 336 -1.45 7.07 -9.31
CA HIS A 336 -1.25 8.48 -9.64
C HIS A 336 -0.18 8.67 -10.71
N HIS A 337 0.37 7.56 -11.23
CA HIS A 337 1.18 7.50 -12.45
C HIS A 337 0.40 6.82 -13.58
N PRO A 338 0.56 7.22 -14.87
CA PRO A 338 -0.18 6.64 -15.99
C PRO A 338 -0.16 5.10 -16.05
N THR A 339 0.97 4.47 -15.76
CA THR A 339 1.09 2.99 -15.68
C THR A 339 0.17 2.39 -14.62
N GLU A 340 0.07 3.01 -13.44
CA GLU A 340 -0.81 2.54 -12.36
C GLU A 340 -2.28 2.72 -12.76
N LEU A 341 -2.62 3.86 -13.37
CA LEU A 341 -3.96 4.12 -13.91
C LEU A 341 -4.38 3.04 -14.91
N ALA A 342 -3.48 2.67 -15.81
CA ALA A 342 -3.73 1.64 -16.83
C ALA A 342 -4.07 0.30 -16.18
N ALA A 343 -3.29 -0.11 -15.17
CA ALA A 343 -3.53 -1.35 -14.42
C ALA A 343 -4.86 -1.31 -13.67
N THR A 344 -5.18 -0.20 -12.99
CA THR A 344 -6.45 -0.01 -12.28
C THR A 344 -7.64 -0.09 -13.24
N LEU A 345 -7.58 0.58 -14.39
CA LEU A 345 -8.66 0.56 -15.39
C LEU A 345 -8.82 -0.82 -16.04
N GLN A 346 -7.72 -1.52 -16.30
CA GLN A 346 -7.75 -2.89 -16.79
C GLN A 346 -8.45 -3.83 -15.78
N THR A 347 -8.10 -3.75 -14.49
CA THR A 347 -8.79 -4.50 -13.44
C THR A 347 -10.26 -4.11 -13.34
N ALA A 348 -10.61 -2.83 -13.45
CA ALA A 348 -12.00 -2.42 -13.45
C ALA A 348 -12.81 -3.03 -14.60
N ARG A 349 -12.23 -3.11 -15.79
CA ARG A 349 -12.88 -3.73 -16.97
C ARG A 349 -13.03 -5.24 -16.85
N SER A 350 -12.09 -5.95 -16.22
CA SER A 350 -12.20 -7.41 -16.03
C SER A 350 -13.40 -7.82 -15.16
N LEU A 351 -13.87 -6.91 -14.30
CA LEU A 351 -15.07 -7.08 -13.48
C LEU A 351 -16.38 -6.93 -14.27
N LYS A 352 -16.30 -6.60 -15.56
CA LYS A 352 -17.41 -6.45 -16.50
C LYS A 352 -18.55 -5.54 -15.99
N PRO A 353 -18.24 -4.30 -15.53
CA PRO A 353 -19.28 -3.34 -15.18
C PRO A 353 -20.04 -2.84 -16.42
N GLY A 354 -21.19 -2.21 -16.22
CA GLY A 354 -21.93 -1.52 -17.29
C GLY A 354 -21.11 -0.34 -17.83
N ARG A 355 -20.71 0.57 -16.94
CA ARG A 355 -19.76 1.66 -17.24
C ARG A 355 -18.68 1.77 -16.16
N VAL A 356 -17.50 2.23 -16.58
CA VAL A 356 -16.40 2.65 -15.70
C VAL A 356 -16.39 4.17 -15.65
N VAL A 357 -16.73 4.71 -14.48
CA VAL A 357 -16.73 6.15 -14.19
C VAL A 357 -15.52 6.46 -13.31
N VAL A 358 -14.73 7.47 -13.65
CA VAL A 358 -13.52 7.83 -12.92
C VAL A 358 -13.62 9.26 -12.37
N LEU A 359 -13.29 9.43 -11.10
CA LEU A 359 -12.93 10.72 -10.52
C LEU A 359 -11.41 10.74 -10.31
N PHE A 360 -10.68 11.46 -11.14
CA PHE A 360 -9.23 11.55 -11.09
C PHE A 360 -8.78 12.86 -10.46
N GLN A 361 -7.92 12.77 -9.45
CA GLN A 361 -7.20 13.92 -8.89
C GLN A 361 -5.71 13.82 -9.24
N PRO A 362 -5.19 14.72 -10.08
CA PRO A 362 -3.78 14.76 -10.39
C PRO A 362 -2.96 15.07 -9.14
N HIS A 363 -1.79 14.45 -9.01
CA HIS A 363 -0.92 14.64 -7.84
C HIS A 363 0.43 15.25 -8.26
N ARG A 364 0.72 16.45 -7.73
CA ARG A 364 1.83 17.37 -8.06
C ARG A 364 1.69 18.09 -9.39
N TYR A 365 2.05 19.37 -9.42
CA TYR A 365 2.05 20.19 -10.63
C TYR A 365 3.13 19.74 -11.60
N THR A 366 4.34 19.47 -11.09
CA THR A 366 5.47 19.02 -11.92
C THR A 366 5.14 17.75 -12.72
N ARG A 367 4.53 16.76 -12.06
CA ARG A 367 4.08 15.51 -12.69
C ARG A 367 2.95 15.74 -13.68
N THR A 368 1.95 16.55 -13.29
CA THR A 368 0.82 16.88 -14.16
C THR A 368 1.30 17.50 -15.46
N GLN A 369 2.28 18.42 -15.39
CA GLN A 369 2.88 19.03 -16.57
C GLN A 369 3.69 18.03 -17.41
N ALA A 370 4.55 17.23 -16.77
CA ALA A 370 5.46 16.33 -17.47
C ALA A 370 4.75 15.16 -18.17
N LEU A 371 3.66 14.65 -17.58
CA LEU A 371 2.96 13.44 -18.04
C LEU A 371 1.54 13.73 -18.55
N ALA A 372 1.22 14.99 -18.89
CA ALA A 372 -0.11 15.40 -19.31
C ALA A 372 -0.65 14.53 -20.45
N ASP A 373 0.20 14.27 -21.47
CA ASP A 373 -0.18 13.46 -22.63
C ASP A 373 -0.39 11.98 -22.25
N ASP A 374 0.44 11.40 -21.38
CA ASP A 374 0.26 10.02 -20.95
C ASP A 374 -1.00 9.83 -20.08
N PHE A 375 -1.32 10.80 -19.22
CA PHE A 375 -2.59 10.84 -18.50
C PHE A 375 -3.77 10.97 -19.45
N GLY A 376 -3.66 11.87 -20.43
CA GLY A 376 -4.67 12.06 -21.48
C GLY A 376 -4.97 10.76 -22.21
N LYS A 377 -3.94 9.95 -22.51
CA LYS A 377 -4.08 8.67 -23.21
C LYS A 377 -4.76 7.61 -22.37
N VAL A 378 -4.29 7.40 -21.14
CA VAL A 378 -4.74 6.28 -20.31
C VAL A 378 -6.18 6.45 -19.83
N LEU A 379 -6.60 7.69 -19.56
CA LEU A 379 -7.95 8.00 -19.07
C LEU A 379 -9.03 7.73 -20.12
N GLN A 380 -8.67 7.63 -21.41
CA GLN A 380 -9.59 7.24 -22.50
C GLN A 380 -10.17 5.83 -22.34
N ALA A 381 -9.57 4.98 -21.50
CA ALA A 381 -10.07 3.62 -21.26
C ALA A 381 -11.34 3.58 -20.37
N ALA A 382 -11.69 4.68 -19.72
CA ALA A 382 -12.93 4.84 -18.95
C ALA A 382 -14.06 5.41 -19.81
N ASP A 383 -15.31 5.13 -19.45
CA ASP A 383 -16.49 5.64 -20.18
C ASP A 383 -16.78 7.10 -19.84
N LYS A 384 -16.47 7.52 -18.61
CA LYS A 384 -16.60 8.91 -18.14
C LYS A 384 -15.48 9.24 -17.18
N VAL A 385 -14.83 10.39 -17.35
CA VAL A 385 -13.77 10.86 -16.45
C VAL A 385 -14.05 12.29 -16.00
N PHE A 386 -14.07 12.50 -14.68
CA PHE A 386 -14.05 13.79 -14.03
C PHE A 386 -12.65 14.07 -13.49
N VAL A 387 -12.04 15.19 -13.89
CA VAL A 387 -10.70 15.58 -13.45
C VAL A 387 -10.79 16.79 -12.51
N THR A 388 -10.31 16.64 -11.27
CA THR A 388 -10.28 17.74 -10.29
C THR A 388 -9.06 18.64 -10.48
N ASP A 389 -8.96 19.70 -9.67
CA ASP A 389 -7.70 20.42 -9.53
C ASP A 389 -6.58 19.53 -8.96
N VAL A 390 -5.35 19.96 -9.24
CA VAL A 390 -4.12 19.27 -8.85
C VAL A 390 -3.98 19.30 -7.33
N TYR A 391 -3.77 18.13 -6.73
CA TYR A 391 -3.33 18.03 -5.36
C TYR A 391 -1.84 18.41 -5.27
N PRO A 392 -1.48 19.51 -4.58
CA PRO A 392 -0.15 20.11 -4.69
C PRO A 392 0.96 19.25 -4.08
N ALA A 393 0.66 18.48 -3.02
CA ALA A 393 1.65 17.71 -2.27
C ALA A 393 2.91 18.52 -1.92
N SER A 394 2.70 19.72 -1.37
CA SER A 394 3.72 20.69 -0.98
C SER A 394 4.46 21.41 -2.13
N GLU A 395 4.01 21.26 -3.38
CA GLU A 395 4.50 22.08 -4.50
C GLU A 395 3.79 23.44 -4.58
N LEU A 396 4.54 24.47 -4.97
CA LEU A 396 3.95 25.74 -5.38
C LEU A 396 3.23 25.56 -6.73
N PRO A 397 2.06 26.19 -6.94
CA PRO A 397 1.38 26.16 -8.23
C PRO A 397 2.28 26.59 -9.39
N ILE A 398 2.29 25.80 -10.45
CA ILE A 398 2.95 26.17 -11.70
C ILE A 398 1.93 26.91 -12.57
N PRO A 399 2.20 28.15 -13.01
CA PRO A 399 1.29 28.90 -13.87
C PRO A 399 0.86 28.11 -15.11
N GLY A 400 -0.46 27.99 -15.32
CA GLY A 400 -1.05 27.25 -16.44
C GLY A 400 -1.19 25.74 -16.25
N VAL A 401 -0.67 25.17 -15.15
CA VAL A 401 -0.80 23.74 -14.86
C VAL A 401 -1.94 23.52 -13.88
N THR A 402 -3.03 22.91 -14.36
CA THR A 402 -4.26 22.65 -13.58
C THR A 402 -4.85 21.29 -13.98
N GLY A 403 -5.99 20.90 -13.40
CA GLY A 403 -6.75 19.75 -13.89
C GLY A 403 -7.13 19.87 -15.38
N ALA A 404 -7.34 21.11 -15.87
CA ALA A 404 -7.64 21.37 -17.28
C ALA A 404 -6.49 20.95 -18.21
N THR A 405 -5.23 20.98 -17.75
CA THR A 405 -4.07 20.51 -18.53
C THR A 405 -4.25 19.06 -18.98
N ILE A 406 -4.81 18.20 -18.13
CA ILE A 406 -5.07 16.79 -18.46
C ILE A 406 -6.31 16.65 -19.33
N VAL A 407 -7.36 17.43 -19.06
CA VAL A 407 -8.57 17.45 -19.89
C VAL A 407 -8.23 17.83 -21.34
N ASP A 408 -7.41 18.86 -21.53
CA ASP A 408 -6.98 19.32 -22.85
C ASP A 408 -6.06 18.31 -23.53
N ALA A 409 -5.20 17.62 -22.77
CA ALA A 409 -4.39 16.51 -23.28
C ALA A 409 -5.25 15.33 -23.73
N ALA A 410 -6.25 14.93 -22.96
CA ALA A 410 -7.19 13.88 -23.33
C ALA A 410 -7.93 14.23 -24.63
N LYS A 411 -8.49 15.44 -24.73
CA LYS A 411 -9.19 15.93 -25.93
C LYS A 411 -8.32 15.95 -27.19
N ARG A 412 -7.01 16.24 -27.05
CA ARG A 412 -6.07 16.19 -28.19
C ARG A 412 -5.84 14.77 -28.71
N GLN A 413 -6.09 13.74 -27.91
CA GLN A 413 -5.71 12.36 -28.22
C GLN A 413 -6.89 11.45 -28.57
N GLY A 414 -8.13 11.85 -28.29
CA GLY A 414 -9.30 11.06 -28.65
C GLY A 414 -10.61 11.68 -28.14
N ASP A 415 -11.70 11.01 -28.50
CA ASP A 415 -13.09 11.48 -28.25
C ASP A 415 -13.67 11.02 -26.90
N GLY A 416 -12.86 10.52 -25.96
CA GLY A 416 -13.36 10.09 -24.66
C GLY A 416 -13.93 11.24 -23.84
N ASP A 417 -14.92 10.89 -23.00
CA ASP A 417 -15.67 11.86 -22.21
C ASP A 417 -14.92 12.25 -20.93
N VAL A 418 -13.90 13.12 -21.10
CA VAL A 418 -13.08 13.67 -20.03
C VAL A 418 -13.45 15.12 -19.78
N VAL A 419 -13.94 15.42 -18.58
CA VAL A 419 -14.43 16.75 -18.19
C VAL A 419 -13.76 17.27 -16.93
N SER A 420 -13.64 18.59 -16.82
CA SER A 420 -13.12 19.24 -15.62
C SER A 420 -14.20 19.33 -14.54
N LEU A 421 -13.84 18.99 -13.30
CA LEU A 421 -14.62 19.17 -12.10
C LEU A 421 -13.71 19.69 -10.97
N PRO A 422 -13.27 20.97 -11.04
CA PRO A 422 -12.11 21.46 -10.27
C PRO A 422 -12.25 21.27 -8.76
N SER A 423 -13.43 21.57 -8.21
CA SER A 423 -13.71 21.51 -6.78
C SER A 423 -13.99 20.08 -6.31
N LEU A 424 -12.98 19.45 -5.71
CA LEU A 424 -13.15 18.15 -5.05
C LEU A 424 -14.20 18.19 -3.94
N ALA A 425 -14.27 19.30 -3.18
CA ALA A 425 -15.21 19.49 -2.08
C ALA A 425 -16.67 19.29 -2.51
N THR A 426 -17.00 19.63 -3.76
CA THR A 426 -18.35 19.49 -4.34
C THR A 426 -18.45 18.38 -5.38
N ALA A 427 -17.37 17.65 -5.65
CA ALA A 427 -17.34 16.63 -6.71
C ALA A 427 -18.34 15.49 -6.46
N HIS A 428 -18.49 15.10 -5.19
CA HIS A 428 -19.44 14.06 -4.78
C HIS A 428 -20.89 14.37 -5.18
N HIS A 429 -21.32 15.64 -5.12
CA HIS A 429 -22.67 16.04 -5.55
C HIS A 429 -22.90 15.76 -7.04
N VAL A 430 -21.94 16.15 -7.89
CA VAL A 430 -22.07 15.99 -9.35
C VAL A 430 -22.00 14.51 -9.73
N ILE A 431 -21.07 13.77 -9.15
CA ILE A 431 -20.86 12.36 -9.49
C ILE A 431 -21.98 11.48 -8.94
N GLY A 432 -22.37 11.65 -7.67
CA GLY A 432 -23.44 10.85 -7.09
C GLY A 432 -24.78 11.05 -7.79
N ASN A 433 -25.06 12.24 -8.35
CA ASN A 433 -26.25 12.48 -9.19
C ASN A 433 -26.11 11.89 -10.61
N PHE A 434 -24.88 11.67 -11.10
CA PHE A 434 -24.59 11.14 -12.43
C PHE A 434 -24.63 9.61 -12.49
N LEU A 435 -24.31 8.92 -11.38
CA LEU A 435 -24.20 7.46 -11.36
C LEU A 435 -25.54 6.77 -11.70
N GLU A 436 -25.45 5.72 -12.49
CA GLU A 436 -26.58 4.87 -12.90
C GLU A 436 -26.35 3.41 -12.47
N PRO A 437 -27.42 2.60 -12.33
CA PRO A 437 -27.28 1.17 -12.08
C PRO A 437 -26.39 0.49 -13.12
N GLY A 438 -25.43 -0.30 -12.65
CA GLY A 438 -24.40 -0.96 -13.45
C GLY A 438 -23.04 -0.24 -13.41
N ASP A 439 -22.97 0.98 -12.89
CA ASP A 439 -21.72 1.73 -12.85
C ASP A 439 -20.73 1.20 -11.80
N LEU A 440 -19.46 1.25 -12.19
CA LEU A 440 -18.30 1.15 -11.31
C LEU A 440 -17.63 2.52 -11.26
N LEU A 441 -17.75 3.20 -10.12
CA LEU A 441 -17.02 4.43 -9.83
C LEU A 441 -15.64 4.10 -9.28
N ILE A 442 -14.59 4.75 -9.80
CA ILE A 442 -13.23 4.71 -9.27
C ILE A 442 -12.83 6.12 -8.84
N THR A 443 -12.54 6.33 -7.57
CA THR A 443 -11.77 7.51 -7.13
C THR A 443 -10.29 7.20 -7.27
N LEU A 444 -9.56 8.01 -8.02
CA LEU A 444 -8.22 7.70 -8.46
C LEU A 444 -7.26 8.86 -8.20
N GLY A 445 -6.19 8.60 -7.45
CA GLY A 445 -5.13 9.57 -7.16
C GLY A 445 -4.61 9.50 -5.73
N ALA A 446 -3.36 9.92 -5.52
CA ALA A 446 -2.69 9.84 -4.21
C ALA A 446 -3.15 10.89 -3.18
N GLY A 447 -3.86 11.95 -3.62
CA GLY A 447 -4.35 13.02 -2.75
C GLY A 447 -5.58 12.62 -1.93
N ASN A 448 -6.47 13.58 -1.67
CA ASN A 448 -7.68 13.40 -0.87
C ASN A 448 -8.93 12.99 -1.67
N VAL A 449 -8.79 12.63 -2.95
CA VAL A 449 -9.90 12.22 -3.84
C VAL A 449 -10.80 11.12 -3.29
N HIS A 450 -10.24 10.21 -2.50
CA HIS A 450 -10.97 9.11 -1.84
C HIS A 450 -12.09 9.58 -0.91
N GLU A 451 -12.00 10.81 -0.37
CA GLU A 451 -13.02 11.39 0.49
C GLU A 451 -14.34 11.56 -0.24
N ALA A 452 -14.30 11.94 -1.52
CA ALA A 452 -15.50 12.08 -2.35
C ALA A 452 -16.19 10.73 -2.56
N GLY A 453 -15.43 9.67 -2.88
CA GLY A 453 -15.95 8.31 -3.03
C GLY A 453 -16.54 7.77 -1.72
N THR A 454 -15.91 8.10 -0.58
CA THR A 454 -16.40 7.70 0.74
C THR A 454 -17.73 8.38 1.10
N ARG A 455 -17.91 9.66 0.76
CA ARG A 455 -19.19 10.37 0.96
C ARG A 455 -20.32 9.73 0.16
N ILE A 456 -20.09 9.50 -1.15
CA ILE A 456 -21.07 8.85 -2.03
C ILE A 456 -21.41 7.45 -1.49
N ALA A 457 -20.39 6.67 -1.09
CA ALA A 457 -20.58 5.33 -0.53
C ALA A 457 -21.45 5.31 0.72
N ASN A 458 -21.28 6.28 1.62
CA ASN A 458 -22.09 6.38 2.84
C ASN A 458 -23.54 6.76 2.54
N ASP A 459 -23.75 7.73 1.64
CA ASP A 459 -25.09 8.16 1.27
C ASP A 459 -25.83 7.07 0.46
N LEU A 460 -25.14 6.31 -0.41
CA LEU A 460 -25.73 5.18 -1.12
C LEU A 460 -26.24 4.07 -0.19
N LYS A 461 -25.60 3.85 0.96
CA LYS A 461 -26.10 2.88 1.95
C LYS A 461 -27.49 3.27 2.44
N VAL A 462 -27.67 4.56 2.76
CA VAL A 462 -28.95 5.11 3.21
C VAL A 462 -29.99 5.05 2.08
N LEU A 463 -29.61 5.43 0.86
CA LEU A 463 -30.51 5.41 -0.30
C LEU A 463 -31.01 3.99 -0.63
N GLU A 464 -30.14 2.97 -0.63
CA GLU A 464 -30.56 1.58 -0.83
C GLU A 464 -31.44 1.08 0.32
N GLU A 465 -31.20 1.52 1.56
CA GLU A 465 -32.05 1.15 2.68
C GLU A 465 -33.47 1.71 2.51
N ILE A 466 -33.61 2.96 2.08
CA ILE A 466 -34.89 3.58 1.72
C ILE A 466 -35.59 2.77 0.63
N LEU A 467 -34.89 2.45 -0.47
CA LEU A 467 -35.44 1.67 -1.58
C LEU A 467 -35.84 0.26 -1.18
N ARG A 468 -35.16 -0.35 -0.21
CA ARG A 468 -35.48 -1.68 0.30
C ARG A 468 -36.76 -1.68 1.16
N LEU A 469 -37.02 -0.59 1.87
CA LEU A 469 -38.18 -0.45 2.75
C LEU A 469 -39.44 -0.03 1.98
N ALA A 470 -39.28 0.71 0.89
CA ALA A 470 -40.39 1.16 0.07
C ALA A 470 -41.07 0.02 -0.71
N PRO A 471 -42.37 0.16 -1.05
CA PRO A 471 -43.04 -0.75 -1.98
C PRO A 471 -42.28 -0.85 -3.30
N ARG A 472 -42.13 -2.08 -3.84
CA ARG A 472 -41.36 -2.31 -5.07
C ARG A 472 -41.94 -1.50 -6.22
N ASP A 473 -41.06 -0.84 -6.95
CA ASP A 473 -41.37 -0.08 -8.16
C ASP A 473 -42.34 1.09 -7.94
N GLU A 474 -42.49 1.58 -6.71
CA GLU A 474 -43.36 2.73 -6.41
C GLU A 474 -42.60 4.01 -6.02
N ILE A 475 -41.28 3.96 -5.88
CA ILE A 475 -40.45 5.14 -5.64
C ILE A 475 -39.24 5.17 -6.58
N ASP A 476 -38.94 6.35 -7.10
CA ASP A 476 -37.63 6.66 -7.67
C ASP A 476 -36.78 7.39 -6.64
N ALA A 477 -35.51 7.00 -6.51
CA ALA A 477 -34.61 7.65 -5.57
C ALA A 477 -33.24 7.94 -6.20
N LYS A 478 -32.72 9.14 -5.94
CA LYS A 478 -31.43 9.63 -6.48
C LYS A 478 -30.63 10.35 -5.41
N LEU A 479 -29.31 10.28 -5.52
CA LEU A 479 -28.44 11.14 -4.72
C LEU A 479 -28.31 12.52 -5.38
N TYR A 480 -28.21 13.54 -4.52
CA TYR A 480 -27.76 14.89 -4.86
C TYR A 480 -28.53 15.58 -6.01
N GLU A 481 -29.84 15.31 -6.16
CA GLU A 481 -30.65 15.94 -7.20
C GLU A 481 -30.68 17.47 -7.02
N PRO A 482 -30.28 18.26 -8.02
CA PRO A 482 -30.28 19.71 -7.89
C PRO A 482 -31.70 20.25 -7.76
N MET A 483 -32.06 20.78 -6.58
CA MET A 483 -33.40 21.32 -6.34
C MET A 483 -33.76 22.47 -7.29
N ARG A 484 -32.77 23.18 -7.83
CA ARG A 484 -33.00 24.19 -8.89
C ARG A 484 -33.73 23.67 -10.13
N ARG A 485 -33.74 22.36 -10.39
CA ARG A 485 -34.50 21.74 -11.49
C ARG A 485 -36.00 21.67 -11.19
N HIS A 486 -36.38 21.79 -9.92
CA HIS A 486 -37.73 21.57 -9.40
C HIS A 486 -38.35 22.83 -8.80
N THR A 487 -37.65 23.97 -8.83
CA THR A 487 -38.16 25.26 -8.34
C THR A 487 -38.37 26.24 -9.48
N THR A 488 -39.45 27.01 -9.44
CA THR A 488 -39.76 28.04 -10.44
C THR A 488 -38.67 29.11 -10.53
N MET A 489 -37.99 29.40 -9.41
CA MET A 489 -36.91 30.38 -9.34
C MET A 489 -35.56 29.85 -9.82
N LEU A 490 -35.45 28.56 -10.18
CA LEU A 490 -34.20 27.90 -10.56
C LEU A 490 -33.09 28.04 -9.49
N VAL A 491 -33.49 28.05 -8.22
CA VAL A 491 -32.61 28.12 -7.04
C VAL A 491 -32.76 26.85 -6.21
N GLY A 492 -31.68 26.45 -5.55
CA GLY A 492 -31.66 25.27 -4.67
C GLY A 492 -30.45 24.38 -4.92
N GLY A 493 -29.79 24.01 -3.83
CA GLY A 493 -28.63 23.10 -3.84
C GLY A 493 -29.01 21.64 -4.10
N PRO A 494 -28.03 20.73 -4.01
CA PRO A 494 -28.27 19.31 -4.14
C PRO A 494 -29.07 18.78 -2.94
N ALA A 495 -30.22 18.17 -3.20
CA ALA A 495 -30.93 17.37 -2.20
C ALA A 495 -30.14 16.08 -1.97
N GLN A 496 -29.60 15.88 -0.75
CA GLN A 496 -28.76 14.71 -0.44
C GLN A 496 -29.45 13.40 -0.86
N PHE A 497 -30.74 13.27 -0.51
CA PHE A 497 -31.62 12.21 -0.98
C PHE A 497 -32.82 12.86 -1.67
N TRP A 498 -33.03 12.53 -2.94
CA TRP A 498 -34.24 12.85 -3.67
C TRP A 498 -35.09 11.59 -3.78
N ILE A 499 -36.34 11.67 -3.34
CA ILE A 499 -37.29 10.55 -3.35
C ILE A 499 -38.54 11.04 -4.06
N GLU A 500 -38.94 10.34 -5.10
CA GLU A 500 -40.09 10.65 -5.95
C GLU A 500 -41.04 9.46 -5.94
N PRO A 501 -42.06 9.46 -5.07
CA PRO A 501 -43.05 8.41 -5.04
C PRO A 501 -44.02 8.55 -6.21
N HIS A 502 -44.38 7.40 -6.81
CA HIS A 502 -45.30 7.32 -7.94
C HIS A 502 -46.76 7.21 -7.49
N SER A 503 -46.99 6.86 -6.22
CA SER A 503 -48.31 6.68 -5.62
C SER A 503 -48.41 7.40 -4.27
N PHE A 504 -49.64 7.69 -3.83
CA PHE A 504 -49.88 8.21 -2.48
C PHE A 504 -49.55 7.16 -1.41
N GLU A 505 -49.77 5.88 -1.70
CA GLU A 505 -49.47 4.77 -0.79
C GLU A 505 -47.97 4.68 -0.53
N ALA A 506 -47.14 4.84 -1.57
CA ALA A 506 -45.68 4.89 -1.44
C ALA A 506 -45.15 6.16 -0.77
N PHE A 507 -45.86 7.30 -0.87
CA PHE A 507 -45.52 8.50 -0.10
C PHE A 507 -45.83 8.33 1.40
N ALA A 508 -46.86 7.55 1.73
CA ALA A 508 -47.31 7.35 3.11
C ALA A 508 -46.53 6.25 3.86
N ALA A 509 -45.91 5.32 3.14
CA ALA A 509 -45.06 4.25 3.65
C ALA A 509 -43.65 4.76 4.04
#